data_AF-A0A2V9K916-F1
#
_entry.id   AF-A0A2V9K916-F1
#
_cell.length_a   1.000
_cell.length_b   1.000
_cell.length_c   1.000
_cell.angle_alpha   90.00
_cell.angle_beta   90.00
_cell.angle_gamma   90.00
#
_symmetry.space_group_name_H-M   'P 1'
#
loop_
_entity.id
_entity.type
_entity.pdbx_description
1 polymer ?
#
loop_
_entity_poly.entity_id
_entity_poly.type
_entity_poly.pdbx_seq_one_letter_code
_entity_poly.pdbx_strand_id
1 'polypeptide(L)'
;AAERLDCAGQERGYTPPWLRELAREAARSIPARVAGPSVLQEQLERALELSWSDQGAFLGADVAAVNLGSISDDTALRLRRARFDAIDNMRLSSFAVYGRTAEKILRTLDELPERPSGMRSPVRIAGNRYLPENAMVRLLCFHIANHRSASARMTGELLGFLGAFLPLALGYATILLCGRIRMLPRYSYYPGTGKDPVLDNPSWGTIGSVVVVVAASAVILGLARRLLFWKLPEPDFFGAKTVELALLVVIVVAALEHNPYWAVVFFALPAWIWGLVGEGEEVGARAANRIAILGAGII
;
A
#
# COMPACT_ATOMS: atom_id res chain seq x y z
N ALA A 1 3.35 26.55 10.49
CA ALA A 1 3.53 25.90 9.18
C ALA A 1 4.82 25.11 9.22
N ALA A 2 4.74 23.83 8.87
CA ALA A 2 5.89 22.95 8.76
C ALA A 2 6.27 22.79 7.27
N GLU A 3 7.56 22.65 7.00
CA GLU A 3 8.08 22.18 5.71
C GLU A 3 7.78 20.70 5.59
N ARG A 4 7.11 20.31 4.51
CA ARG A 4 6.68 18.95 4.22
C ARG A 4 7.60 18.36 3.15
N LEU A 5 8.17 17.21 3.43
CA LEU A 5 8.86 16.42 2.41
C LEU A 5 7.89 15.42 1.79
N ASP A 6 7.50 15.66 0.54
CA ASP A 6 6.70 14.73 -0.24
C ASP A 6 7.61 13.73 -0.96
N CYS A 7 7.42 12.45 -0.60
CA CYS A 7 8.34 11.38 -0.97
C CYS A 7 7.70 10.29 -1.85
N ALA A 8 6.39 10.38 -2.12
CA ALA A 8 5.64 9.35 -2.82
C ALA A 8 5.75 9.47 -4.36
N GLY A 9 5.99 8.34 -5.02
CA GLY A 9 6.00 8.16 -6.48
C GLY A 9 4.63 7.78 -7.06
N GLN A 10 4.49 7.85 -8.39
CA GLN A 10 3.34 7.33 -9.17
C GLN A 10 3.76 6.04 -9.87
N GLU A 11 2.88 5.03 -9.91
CA GLU A 11 3.02 3.76 -10.65
C GLU A 11 4.20 2.84 -10.25
N ARG A 12 5.20 3.36 -9.54
CA ARG A 12 6.23 2.70 -8.72
C ARG A 12 7.21 3.75 -8.20
N GLY A 13 7.94 3.42 -7.14
CA GLY A 13 9.01 4.26 -6.63
C GLY A 13 8.64 5.16 -5.46
N TYR A 14 9.64 5.43 -4.62
CA TYR A 14 9.56 6.30 -3.47
C TYR A 14 10.90 7.01 -3.36
N THR A 15 10.94 8.25 -2.87
CA THR A 15 12.20 8.99 -2.73
C THR A 15 13.21 8.12 -2.00
N PRO A 16 14.42 7.92 -2.56
CA PRO A 16 15.37 7.00 -2.00
C PRO A 16 15.78 7.45 -0.59
N PRO A 17 16.06 6.51 0.34
CA PRO A 17 16.37 6.85 1.73
C PRO A 17 17.45 7.92 1.89
N TRP A 18 18.52 7.84 1.09
CA TRP A 18 19.63 8.80 1.15
C TRP A 18 19.19 10.23 0.81
N LEU A 19 18.36 10.41 -0.23
CA LEU A 19 17.87 11.73 -0.64
C LEU A 19 16.88 12.31 0.38
N ARG A 20 16.08 11.44 1.01
CA ARG A 20 15.17 11.85 2.10
C ARG A 20 15.92 12.33 3.33
N GLU A 21 16.96 11.62 3.74
CA GLU A 21 17.78 12.05 4.89
C GLU A 21 18.52 13.35 4.58
N LEU A 22 19.13 13.46 3.40
CA LEU A 22 19.79 14.69 2.96
C LEU A 22 18.82 15.89 2.95
N ALA A 23 17.64 15.73 2.36
CA ALA A 23 16.63 16.79 2.33
C ALA A 23 16.15 17.15 3.75
N ARG A 24 15.98 16.16 4.63
CA ARG A 24 15.59 16.38 6.02
C ARG A 24 16.66 17.11 6.82
N GLU A 25 17.93 16.76 6.64
CA GLU A 25 19.05 17.42 7.29
C GLU A 25 19.22 18.87 6.80
N ALA A 26 19.10 19.10 5.49
CA ALA A 26 19.10 20.44 4.91
C ALA A 26 17.97 21.30 5.52
N ALA A 27 16.75 20.78 5.57
CA ALA A 27 15.60 21.49 6.12
C ALA A 27 15.72 21.74 7.65
N ARG A 28 16.29 20.79 8.41
CA ARG A 28 16.55 20.95 9.87
C ARG A 28 17.62 21.97 10.20
N SER A 29 18.54 22.24 9.26
CA SER A 29 19.61 23.23 9.46
C SER A 29 19.12 24.69 9.35
N ILE A 30 17.87 24.87 8.95
CA ILE A 30 17.15 26.14 8.90
C ILE A 30 16.11 26.09 10.03
N PRO A 31 15.69 27.21 10.66
CA PRO A 31 14.69 27.22 11.73
C PRO A 31 13.27 26.90 11.23
N ALA A 32 13.10 25.76 10.57
CA ALA A 32 11.85 25.22 10.06
C ALA A 32 11.50 23.92 10.78
N ARG A 33 10.22 23.72 11.09
CA ARG A 33 9.72 22.40 11.50
C ARG A 33 9.62 21.54 10.26
N VAL A 34 10.34 20.42 10.23
CA VAL A 34 10.29 19.47 9.11
C VAL A 34 9.32 18.34 9.43
N ALA A 35 8.25 18.23 8.65
CA ALA A 35 7.31 17.13 8.67
C ALA A 35 7.65 16.13 7.54
N GLY A 36 7.94 14.89 7.93
CA GLY A 36 8.01 13.77 7.00
C GLY A 36 6.83 12.83 7.19
N PRO A 37 6.60 11.91 6.25
CA PRO A 37 5.58 10.89 6.40
C PRO A 37 5.88 10.02 7.64
N SER A 38 4.82 9.74 8.41
CA SER A 38 4.89 8.76 9.50
C SER A 38 5.20 7.37 8.94
N VAL A 39 5.60 6.41 9.78
CA VAL A 39 5.86 5.03 9.32
C VAL A 39 4.61 4.46 8.63
N LEU A 40 3.43 4.59 9.26
CA LEU A 40 2.18 4.10 8.69
C LEU A 40 1.84 4.80 7.37
N GLN A 41 2.01 6.11 7.30
CA GLN A 41 1.73 6.88 6.10
C GLN A 41 2.67 6.50 4.95
N GLU A 42 3.96 6.30 5.21
CA GLU A 42 4.91 5.83 4.19
C GLU A 42 4.52 4.45 3.66
N GLN A 43 4.13 3.52 4.54
CA GLN A 43 3.68 2.18 4.12
C GLN A 43 2.42 2.26 3.24
N LEU A 44 1.47 3.12 3.61
CA LEU A 44 0.25 3.36 2.82
C LEU A 44 0.57 4.03 1.48
N GLU A 45 1.42 5.06 1.44
CA GLU A 45 1.80 5.74 0.20
C GLU A 45 2.51 4.79 -0.77
N ARG A 46 3.40 3.94 -0.26
CA ARG A 46 4.11 2.94 -1.06
C ARG A 46 3.23 1.77 -1.49
N ALA A 47 2.23 1.41 -0.69
CA ALA A 47 1.24 0.41 -1.09
C ALA A 47 0.27 0.98 -2.13
N LEU A 48 -0.22 2.20 -1.96
CA LEU A 48 -1.24 2.74 -2.86
C LEU A 48 -0.66 3.30 -4.17
N GLU A 49 0.66 3.54 -4.23
CA GLU A 49 1.35 4.13 -5.40
C GLU A 49 0.71 5.46 -5.87
N LEU A 50 0.12 6.17 -4.91
CA LEU A 50 -0.52 7.47 -5.13
C LEU A 50 0.49 8.57 -4.85
N SER A 51 0.93 9.28 -5.91
CA SER A 51 1.64 10.54 -5.73
C SER A 51 0.68 11.71 -5.64
N TRP A 52 0.97 12.61 -4.70
CA TRP A 52 0.20 13.83 -4.48
C TRP A 52 0.73 15.03 -5.27
N SER A 53 1.88 14.88 -5.93
CA SER A 53 2.59 15.98 -6.58
C SER A 53 3.55 15.48 -7.67
N ASP A 54 4.16 16.41 -8.40
CA ASP A 54 4.81 16.12 -9.69
C ASP A 54 6.06 15.22 -9.60
N GLN A 55 6.67 15.08 -8.42
CA GLN A 55 7.78 14.13 -8.21
C GLN A 55 7.35 12.67 -8.48
N GLY A 56 6.04 12.41 -8.46
CA GLY A 56 5.42 11.14 -8.78
C GLY A 56 5.99 10.48 -10.03
N ALA A 57 5.91 11.18 -11.15
CA ALA A 57 6.35 10.65 -12.45
C ALA A 57 7.87 10.48 -12.54
N PHE A 58 8.66 11.34 -11.90
CA PHE A 58 10.11 11.17 -11.86
C PHE A 58 10.51 9.88 -11.14
N LEU A 59 9.88 9.61 -9.99
CA LEU A 59 10.10 8.38 -9.24
C LEU A 59 9.65 7.13 -10.02
N GLY A 60 8.56 7.22 -10.78
CA GLY A 60 8.10 6.16 -11.68
C GLY A 60 9.08 5.88 -12.84
N ALA A 61 9.85 6.88 -13.26
CA ALA A 61 10.89 6.77 -14.28
C ALA A 61 12.30 6.44 -13.71
N ASP A 62 12.38 5.98 -12.45
CA ASP A 62 13.62 5.69 -11.73
C ASP A 62 14.57 6.90 -11.59
N VAL A 63 14.00 8.12 -11.63
CA VAL A 63 14.71 9.37 -11.36
C VAL A 63 14.48 9.76 -9.90
N ALA A 64 15.55 9.80 -9.12
CA ALA A 64 15.48 10.20 -7.72
C ALA A 64 14.95 11.63 -7.57
N ALA A 65 13.77 11.78 -6.97
CA ALA A 65 13.12 13.07 -6.77
C ALA A 65 12.52 13.19 -5.37
N VAL A 66 12.46 14.42 -4.86
CA VAL A 66 11.80 14.79 -3.59
C VAL A 66 11.08 16.12 -3.82
N ASN A 67 9.89 16.27 -3.27
CA ASN A 67 9.15 17.53 -3.37
C ASN A 67 9.16 18.27 -2.03
N LEU A 68 9.42 19.57 -2.08
CA LEU A 68 9.36 20.48 -0.94
C LEU A 68 7.99 21.16 -0.94
N GLY A 69 7.15 20.76 0.00
CA GLY A 69 5.82 21.31 0.20
C GLY A 69 5.69 22.01 1.55
N SER A 70 4.52 22.58 1.82
CA SER A 70 4.17 23.12 3.12
C SER A 70 2.92 22.45 3.68
N ILE A 71 2.89 22.24 5.00
CA ILE A 71 1.65 21.91 5.72
C ILE A 71 1.34 23.07 6.65
N SER A 72 0.15 23.67 6.46
CA SER A 72 -0.41 24.58 7.45
C SER A 72 -0.93 23.79 8.65
N ASP A 73 -0.66 24.30 9.85
CA ASP A 73 -1.27 23.79 11.10
C ASP A 73 -2.75 24.18 11.20
N ASP A 74 -3.20 25.12 10.35
CA ASP A 74 -4.59 25.56 10.24
C ASP A 74 -5.37 24.67 9.26
N THR A 75 -6.35 23.94 9.81
CA THR A 75 -7.26 23.07 9.08
C THR A 75 -8.10 23.81 8.03
N ALA A 76 -8.47 25.07 8.28
CA ALA A 76 -9.24 25.87 7.33
C ALA A 76 -8.41 26.20 6.08
N LEU A 77 -7.13 26.55 6.27
CA LEU A 77 -6.18 26.76 5.17
C LEU A 77 -5.86 25.46 4.42
N ARG A 78 -5.86 24.30 5.10
CA ARG A 78 -5.69 22.99 4.45
C ARG A 78 -6.86 22.58 3.57
N LEU A 79 -8.10 22.92 3.97
CA LEU A 79 -9.34 22.47 3.32
C LEU A 79 -9.88 23.42 2.25
N ARG A 80 -9.59 24.74 2.34
CA ARG A 80 -10.15 25.75 1.41
C ARG A 80 -9.08 26.38 0.49
N ARG A 81 -8.32 25.54 -0.19
CA ARG A 81 -7.10 25.94 -0.93
C ARG A 81 -7.32 27.06 -1.95
N ALA A 82 -8.38 27.01 -2.78
CA ALA A 82 -8.57 27.96 -3.88
C ALA A 82 -8.88 29.41 -3.45
N ARG A 83 -9.56 29.62 -2.32
CA ARG A 83 -9.90 30.98 -1.85
C ARG A 83 -8.74 31.68 -1.14
N PHE A 84 -7.79 30.89 -0.63
CA PHE A 84 -6.65 31.38 0.13
C PHE A 84 -5.35 31.39 -0.69
N ASP A 85 -5.36 30.92 -1.94
CA ASP A 85 -4.23 30.98 -2.87
C ASP A 85 -4.14 32.36 -3.54
N ALA A 86 -3.97 33.39 -2.71
CA ALA A 86 -3.84 34.78 -3.13
C ALA A 86 -2.52 35.34 -2.60
N ILE A 87 -1.95 36.33 -3.31
CA ILE A 87 -0.66 36.94 -2.96
C ILE A 87 -0.67 37.51 -1.53
N ASP A 88 -1.82 38.04 -1.09
CA ASP A 88 -2.01 38.62 0.25
C ASP A 88 -1.87 37.59 1.39
N ASN A 89 -2.08 36.31 1.08
CA ASN A 89 -1.94 35.21 2.05
C ASN A 89 -0.53 34.60 2.04
N MET A 90 0.34 35.04 1.13
CA MET A 90 1.70 34.54 1.02
C MET A 90 2.64 35.24 2.01
N ARG A 91 3.53 34.48 2.65
CA ARG A 91 4.50 35.02 3.61
C ARG A 91 5.89 35.03 2.99
N LEU A 92 6.47 36.23 2.82
CA LEU A 92 7.83 36.42 2.30
C LEU A 92 8.89 35.60 3.06
N SER A 93 8.76 35.52 4.38
CA SER A 93 9.66 34.73 5.23
C SER A 93 9.63 33.22 4.90
N SER A 94 8.48 32.69 4.45
CA SER A 94 8.37 31.30 4.03
C SER A 94 9.18 31.05 2.75
N PHE A 95 9.11 31.94 1.76
CA PHE A 95 9.90 31.78 0.52
C PHE A 95 11.40 31.76 0.80
N ALA A 96 11.88 32.61 1.72
CA ALA A 96 13.29 32.62 2.10
C ALA A 96 13.72 31.30 2.76
N VAL A 97 12.86 30.67 3.55
CA VAL A 97 13.11 29.36 4.15
C VAL A 97 13.19 28.28 3.06
N TYR A 98 12.16 28.16 2.22
CA TYR A 98 12.12 27.17 1.13
C TYR A 98 13.28 27.33 0.16
N GLY A 99 13.58 28.57 -0.25
CA GLY A 99 14.69 28.86 -1.16
C GLY A 99 16.03 28.43 -0.60
N ARG A 100 16.31 28.71 0.68
CA ARG A 100 17.55 28.27 1.34
C ARG A 100 17.60 26.76 1.53
N THR A 101 16.47 26.10 1.85
CA THR A 101 16.43 24.64 1.95
C THR A 101 16.77 24.02 0.59
N ALA A 102 16.10 24.47 -0.48
CA ALA A 102 16.33 23.99 -1.83
C ALA A 102 17.77 24.22 -2.29
N GLU A 103 18.30 25.43 -2.08
CA GLU A 103 19.69 25.78 -2.42
C GLU A 103 20.68 24.86 -1.70
N LYS A 104 20.48 24.62 -0.39
CA LYS A 104 21.35 23.76 0.39
C LYS A 104 21.30 22.31 -0.08
N ILE A 105 20.11 21.79 -0.40
CA ILE A 105 19.96 20.45 -0.98
C ILE A 105 20.76 20.37 -2.29
N LEU A 106 20.56 21.33 -3.19
CA LEU A 106 21.22 21.35 -4.50
C LEU A 106 22.75 21.44 -4.37
N ARG A 107 23.28 22.34 -3.53
CA ARG A 107 24.73 22.43 -3.27
C ARG A 107 25.29 21.14 -2.70
N THR A 108 24.60 20.53 -1.73
CA THR A 108 25.04 19.25 -1.15
C THR A 108 25.03 18.14 -2.21
N LEU A 109 24.05 18.13 -3.10
CA LEU A 109 23.98 17.16 -4.20
C LEU A 109 25.09 17.37 -5.25
N ASP A 110 25.44 18.61 -5.52
CA ASP A 110 26.52 18.99 -6.46
C ASP A 110 27.91 18.65 -5.91
N GLU A 111 28.08 18.78 -4.59
CA GLU A 111 29.33 18.45 -3.88
C GLU A 111 29.51 16.95 -3.59
N LEU A 112 28.48 16.12 -3.83
CA LEU A 112 28.59 14.67 -3.60
C LEU A 112 29.53 14.03 -4.65
N PRO A 113 30.65 13.43 -4.23
CA PRO A 113 31.61 12.84 -5.17
C PRO A 113 31.04 11.63 -5.92
N GLU A 114 30.16 10.86 -5.28
CA GLU A 114 29.40 9.78 -5.89
C GLU A 114 28.00 9.75 -5.31
N ARG A 115 27.01 9.41 -6.15
CA ARG A 115 25.63 9.23 -5.69
C ARG A 115 25.54 7.92 -4.90
N PRO A 116 25.00 7.93 -3.67
CA PRO A 116 24.85 6.72 -2.90
C PRO A 116 24.03 5.67 -3.66
N SER A 117 24.66 4.53 -3.97
CA SER A 117 23.97 3.36 -4.52
C SER A 117 23.30 2.61 -3.37
N GLY A 118 21.98 2.42 -3.44
CA GLY A 118 21.31 1.49 -2.52
C GLY A 118 19.84 1.76 -2.35
N MET A 119 19.01 0.84 -2.85
CA MET A 119 17.73 0.56 -2.22
C MET A 119 18.03 -0.15 -0.90
N ARG A 120 18.00 0.58 0.22
CA ARG A 120 17.81 -0.10 1.51
C ARG A 120 16.45 -0.78 1.46
N SER A 121 16.35 -1.93 2.11
CA SER A 121 15.15 -2.78 2.11
C SER A 121 13.85 -1.96 2.12
N PRO A 122 12.84 -2.39 1.36
CA PRO A 122 11.63 -1.61 1.16
C PRO A 122 10.96 -1.18 2.47
N VAL A 123 10.90 -2.03 3.48
CA VAL A 123 9.95 -1.83 4.58
C VAL A 123 10.62 -1.18 5.79
N ARG A 124 10.37 0.12 6.01
CA ARG A 124 10.85 0.87 7.18
C ARG A 124 10.04 0.47 8.42
N ILE A 125 10.73 0.03 9.47
CA ILE A 125 10.13 -0.36 10.77
C ILE A 125 10.07 0.88 11.68
N ALA A 126 11.23 1.50 11.94
CA ALA A 126 11.36 2.66 12.81
C ALA A 126 12.67 3.41 12.54
N GLY A 127 12.62 4.75 12.43
CA GLY A 127 13.81 5.56 12.14
C GLY A 127 14.52 5.08 10.87
N ASN A 128 15.79 4.67 11.01
CA ASN A 128 16.62 4.13 9.92
C ASN A 128 16.65 2.59 9.84
N ARG A 129 15.77 1.89 10.56
CA ARG A 129 15.70 0.41 10.55
C ARG A 129 14.72 -0.08 9.49
N TYR A 130 15.13 -1.07 8.72
CA TYR A 130 14.34 -1.69 7.65
C TYR A 130 14.26 -3.21 7.88
N LEU A 131 13.13 -3.81 7.52
CA LEU A 131 12.87 -5.27 7.62
C LEU A 131 13.81 -6.02 6.66
N PRO A 132 14.36 -7.19 6.99
CA PRO A 132 15.12 -7.95 6.02
C PRO A 132 14.25 -8.43 4.85
N GLU A 133 14.77 -8.40 3.61
CA GLU A 133 14.01 -8.74 2.38
C GLU A 133 13.40 -10.14 2.40
N ASN A 134 13.96 -11.05 3.19
CA ASN A 134 13.52 -12.44 3.32
C ASN A 134 12.51 -12.67 4.46
N ALA A 135 12.11 -11.64 5.22
CA ALA A 135 11.21 -11.81 6.36
C ALA A 135 9.86 -12.42 5.96
N MET A 136 9.26 -11.96 4.87
CA MET A 136 7.98 -12.51 4.41
C MET A 136 8.12 -13.95 3.90
N VAL A 137 9.23 -14.30 3.25
CA VAL A 137 9.52 -15.68 2.82
C VAL A 137 9.64 -16.60 4.04
N ARG A 138 10.31 -16.16 5.11
CA ARG A 138 10.42 -16.93 6.36
C ARG A 138 9.06 -17.15 7.02
N LEU A 139 8.20 -16.13 7.02
CA LEU A 139 6.85 -16.20 7.59
C LEU A 139 5.97 -17.19 6.79
N LEU A 140 6.12 -17.19 5.46
CA LEU A 140 5.48 -18.14 4.55
C LEU A 140 5.95 -19.58 4.80
N CYS A 141 7.26 -19.80 4.88
CA CYS A 141 7.86 -21.11 5.15
C CYS A 141 7.44 -21.66 6.52
N PHE A 142 7.35 -20.80 7.54
CA PHE A 142 6.84 -21.17 8.86
C PHE A 142 5.40 -21.68 8.80
N HIS A 143 4.52 -20.99 8.06
CA HIS A 143 3.13 -21.43 7.87
C HIS A 143 3.01 -22.75 7.11
N ILE A 144 3.80 -22.95 6.05
CA ILE A 144 3.82 -24.20 5.29
C ILE A 144 4.35 -25.37 6.15
N ALA A 145 5.38 -25.12 6.98
CA ALA A 145 5.96 -26.14 7.85
C ALA A 145 5.02 -26.58 8.97
N ASN A 146 4.22 -25.66 9.53
CA ASN A 146 3.34 -25.93 10.67
C ASN A 146 1.95 -26.50 10.33
N HIS A 147 1.57 -26.55 9.05
CA HIS A 147 0.20 -26.93 8.66
C HIS A 147 0.12 -28.10 7.67
N ARG A 148 1.01 -29.09 7.82
CA ARG A 148 0.97 -30.35 7.04
C ARG A 148 -0.15 -31.29 7.53
N SER A 149 -1.38 -31.09 7.08
CA SER A 149 -2.40 -32.14 7.07
C SER A 149 -3.32 -31.98 5.85
N ALA A 150 -3.12 -32.84 4.85
CA ALA A 150 -3.94 -32.85 3.65
C ALA A 150 -5.12 -33.82 3.83
N SER A 151 -6.36 -33.32 3.82
CA SER A 151 -7.55 -34.14 3.60
C SER A 151 -8.01 -34.01 2.15
N ALA A 152 -8.42 -35.12 1.54
CA ALA A 152 -8.71 -35.26 0.11
C ALA A 152 -10.01 -34.56 -0.37
N ARG A 153 -10.61 -33.67 0.43
CA ARG A 153 -11.90 -33.02 0.12
C ARG A 153 -11.73 -31.52 -0.10
N MET A 154 -10.91 -31.14 -1.07
CA MET A 154 -10.57 -29.74 -1.38
C MET A 154 -11.55 -29.06 -2.36
N THR A 155 -12.43 -29.83 -3.01
CA THR A 155 -13.30 -29.33 -4.09
C THR A 155 -14.36 -28.34 -3.62
N GLY A 156 -15.02 -28.60 -2.47
CA GLY A 156 -16.02 -27.68 -1.91
C GLY A 156 -15.40 -26.34 -1.49
N GLU A 157 -14.18 -26.37 -0.98
CA GLU A 157 -13.43 -25.20 -0.54
C GLU A 157 -12.89 -24.37 -1.70
N LEU A 158 -12.35 -25.04 -2.72
CA LEU A 158 -11.94 -24.37 -3.95
C LEU A 158 -13.12 -23.67 -4.62
N LEU A 159 -14.30 -24.31 -4.65
CA LEU A 159 -15.53 -23.70 -5.16
C LEU A 159 -16.01 -22.53 -4.28
N GLY A 160 -15.89 -22.64 -2.96
CA GLY A 160 -16.19 -21.57 -2.03
C GLY A 160 -15.32 -20.33 -2.26
N PHE A 161 -14.01 -20.56 -2.40
CA PHE A 161 -13.05 -19.51 -2.74
C PHE A 161 -13.35 -18.89 -4.10
N LEU A 162 -13.55 -19.70 -5.15
CA LEU A 162 -13.90 -19.19 -6.48
C LEU A 162 -15.18 -18.36 -6.43
N GLY A 163 -16.17 -18.78 -5.63
CA GLY A 163 -17.40 -18.03 -5.39
C GLY A 163 -17.17 -16.65 -4.74
N ALA A 164 -16.17 -16.53 -3.87
CA ALA A 164 -15.80 -15.27 -3.22
C ALA A 164 -14.86 -14.40 -4.08
N PHE A 165 -13.95 -15.01 -4.83
CA PHE A 165 -12.95 -14.33 -5.65
C PHE A 165 -13.52 -13.84 -6.99
N LEU A 166 -14.38 -14.63 -7.64
CA LEU A 166 -14.89 -14.32 -8.98
C LEU A 166 -15.66 -12.99 -9.05
N PRO A 167 -16.48 -12.58 -8.06
CA PRO A 167 -17.09 -11.25 -8.05
C PRO A 167 -16.06 -10.12 -8.08
N LEU A 168 -14.97 -10.27 -7.30
CA LEU A 168 -13.90 -9.27 -7.26
C LEU A 168 -13.14 -9.22 -8.58
N ALA A 169 -12.84 -10.39 -9.17
CA ALA A 169 -12.19 -10.49 -10.48
C ALA A 169 -13.05 -9.87 -11.59
N LEU A 170 -14.37 -10.08 -11.56
CA LEU A 170 -15.32 -9.45 -12.49
C LEU A 170 -15.41 -7.94 -12.28
N GLY A 171 -15.36 -7.46 -11.03
CA GLY A 171 -15.25 -6.04 -10.72
C GLY A 171 -14.00 -5.41 -11.33
N TYR A 172 -12.84 -6.06 -11.16
CA TYR A 172 -11.59 -5.62 -11.77
C TYR A 172 -11.63 -5.63 -13.30
N ALA A 173 -12.16 -6.69 -13.91
CA ALA A 173 -12.37 -6.75 -15.36
C ALA A 173 -13.30 -5.63 -15.87
N THR A 174 -14.30 -5.26 -15.07
CA THR A 174 -15.20 -4.13 -15.37
C THR A 174 -14.44 -2.81 -15.35
N ILE A 175 -13.55 -2.58 -14.37
CA ILE A 175 -12.67 -1.39 -14.34
C ILE A 175 -11.83 -1.32 -15.61
N LEU A 176 -11.18 -2.42 -15.99
CA LEU A 176 -10.37 -2.50 -17.21
C LEU A 176 -11.20 -2.22 -18.47
N LEU A 177 -12.41 -2.79 -18.54
CA LEU A 177 -13.33 -2.55 -19.64
C LEU A 177 -13.73 -1.08 -19.73
N CYS A 178 -14.14 -0.47 -18.61
CA CYS A 178 -14.44 0.98 -18.52
C CYS A 178 -13.25 1.82 -18.98
N GLY A 179 -12.02 1.43 -18.62
CA GLY A 179 -10.80 2.05 -19.13
C GLY A 179 -10.65 1.92 -20.65
N ARG A 180 -10.98 0.77 -21.23
CA ARG A 180 -10.94 0.51 -22.68
C ARG A 180 -11.97 1.33 -23.46
N ILE A 181 -13.20 1.43 -22.96
CA ILE A 181 -14.29 2.21 -23.57
C ILE A 181 -14.24 3.71 -23.24
N ARG A 182 -13.15 4.18 -22.61
CA ARG A 182 -12.91 5.59 -22.27
C ARG A 182 -13.94 6.19 -21.30
N MET A 183 -14.55 5.36 -20.45
CA MET A 183 -15.36 5.83 -19.33
C MET A 183 -14.50 6.31 -18.14
N LEU A 184 -13.22 5.92 -18.11
CA LEU A 184 -12.21 6.48 -17.21
C LEU A 184 -11.34 7.49 -17.97
N PRO A 185 -11.00 8.63 -17.35
CA PRO A 185 -10.09 9.59 -17.96
C PRO A 185 -8.73 8.93 -18.21
N ARG A 186 -8.17 9.21 -19.39
CA ARG A 186 -6.82 8.79 -19.76
C ARG A 186 -5.92 10.00 -19.75
N TYR A 187 -4.88 9.93 -18.94
CA TYR A 187 -3.86 10.96 -18.94
C TYR A 187 -2.76 10.57 -19.91
N SER A 188 -2.53 11.42 -20.92
CA SER A 188 -1.54 11.14 -21.98
C SER A 188 -0.11 11.49 -21.58
N TYR A 189 0.04 12.41 -20.61
CA TYR A 189 1.35 12.99 -20.27
C TYR A 189 1.71 12.88 -18.78
N TYR A 190 0.72 12.89 -17.88
CA TYR A 190 0.96 12.84 -16.44
C TYR A 190 -0.26 12.23 -15.70
N PRO A 191 -0.12 11.17 -14.89
CA PRO A 191 -1.26 10.57 -14.19
C PRO A 191 -1.92 11.59 -13.25
N GLY A 192 -3.25 11.57 -13.13
CA GLY A 192 -3.98 12.53 -12.30
C GLY A 192 -3.37 12.71 -10.91
N THR A 193 -3.09 13.96 -10.53
CA THR A 193 -2.55 14.30 -9.20
C THR A 193 -3.69 14.37 -8.18
N GLY A 194 -3.35 14.56 -6.90
CA GLY A 194 -4.35 14.83 -5.85
C GLY A 194 -5.17 16.12 -6.02
N LYS A 195 -4.96 16.87 -7.11
CA LYS A 195 -5.75 18.05 -7.51
C LYS A 195 -6.54 17.81 -8.81
N ASP A 196 -6.58 16.57 -9.29
CA ASP A 196 -7.28 16.26 -10.52
C ASP A 196 -8.80 16.44 -10.36
N PRO A 197 -9.48 17.12 -11.30
CA PRO A 197 -10.93 17.29 -11.27
C PRO A 197 -11.72 15.99 -11.15
N VAL A 198 -11.16 14.85 -11.56
CA VAL A 198 -11.79 13.52 -11.40
C VAL A 198 -12.00 13.15 -9.93
N LEU A 199 -11.21 13.71 -9.00
CA LEU A 199 -11.38 13.46 -7.56
C LEU A 199 -12.56 14.26 -6.99
N ASP A 200 -12.85 15.43 -7.54
CA ASP A 200 -13.97 16.28 -7.13
C ASP A 200 -15.29 15.86 -7.79
N ASN A 201 -15.22 15.31 -9.00
CA ASN A 201 -16.38 14.79 -9.73
C ASN A 201 -16.06 13.41 -10.32
N PRO A 202 -16.06 12.35 -9.48
CA PRO A 202 -15.73 11.02 -9.93
C PRO A 202 -16.77 10.51 -10.93
N SER A 203 -16.34 9.62 -11.82
CA SER A 203 -17.23 8.97 -12.78
C SER A 203 -18.17 7.99 -12.05
N TRP A 204 -19.24 8.52 -11.46
CA TRP A 204 -20.22 7.74 -10.68
C TRP A 204 -20.84 6.61 -11.49
N GLY A 205 -20.97 6.76 -12.80
CA GLY A 205 -21.39 5.68 -13.70
C GLY A 205 -20.42 4.49 -13.69
N THR A 206 -19.12 4.74 -13.73
CA THR A 206 -18.09 3.69 -13.65
C THR A 206 -18.11 3.02 -12.29
N ILE A 207 -18.14 3.80 -11.20
CA ILE A 207 -18.20 3.26 -9.82
C ILE A 207 -19.46 2.40 -9.66
N GLY A 208 -20.61 2.93 -10.08
CA GLY A 208 -21.89 2.23 -10.04
C GLY A 208 -21.86 0.91 -10.83
N SER A 209 -21.26 0.92 -12.02
CA SER A 209 -21.14 -0.31 -12.84
C SER A 209 -20.31 -1.39 -12.15
N VAL A 210 -19.19 -1.03 -11.53
CA VAL A 210 -18.32 -1.97 -10.78
C VAL A 210 -19.08 -2.53 -9.59
N VAL A 211 -19.73 -1.67 -8.79
CA VAL A 211 -20.51 -2.10 -7.62
C VAL A 211 -21.66 -3.03 -8.03
N VAL A 212 -22.39 -2.70 -9.10
CA VAL A 212 -23.48 -3.55 -9.61
C VAL A 212 -22.97 -4.91 -10.07
N VAL A 213 -21.87 -4.95 -10.83
CA VAL A 213 -21.29 -6.22 -11.29
C VAL A 213 -20.83 -7.08 -10.12
N VAL A 214 -20.12 -6.51 -9.15
CA VAL A 214 -19.67 -7.22 -7.95
C VAL A 214 -20.86 -7.74 -7.14
N ALA A 215 -21.85 -6.90 -6.86
CA ALA A 215 -23.02 -7.28 -6.07
C ALA A 215 -23.88 -8.34 -6.78
N ALA A 216 -24.18 -8.14 -8.07
CA ALA A 216 -24.99 -9.08 -8.85
C ALA A 216 -24.28 -10.43 -8.99
N SER A 217 -22.98 -10.45 -9.30
CA SER A 217 -22.22 -11.69 -9.39
C SER A 217 -22.12 -12.42 -8.05
N ALA A 218 -21.91 -11.69 -6.94
CA ALA A 218 -21.92 -12.29 -5.60
C ALA A 218 -23.28 -12.92 -5.25
N VAL A 219 -24.40 -12.25 -5.57
CA VAL A 219 -25.74 -12.79 -5.37
C VAL A 219 -25.99 -14.02 -6.24
N ILE A 220 -25.64 -13.97 -7.53
CA ILE A 220 -25.80 -15.09 -8.47
C ILE A 220 -24.98 -16.30 -8.02
N LEU A 221 -23.71 -16.10 -7.64
CA LEU A 221 -22.84 -17.18 -7.17
C LEU A 221 -23.29 -17.72 -5.81
N GLY A 222 -23.79 -16.86 -4.92
CA GLY A 222 -24.38 -17.29 -3.64
C GLY A 222 -25.63 -18.13 -3.83
N LEU A 223 -26.52 -17.74 -4.75
CA LEU A 223 -27.70 -18.52 -5.13
C LEU A 223 -27.31 -19.82 -5.82
N ALA A 224 -26.36 -19.79 -6.75
CA ALA A 224 -25.83 -20.98 -7.43
C ALA A 224 -25.22 -21.96 -6.42
N ARG A 225 -24.44 -21.47 -5.45
CA ARG A 225 -23.93 -22.25 -4.32
C ARG A 225 -25.06 -22.93 -3.56
N ARG A 226 -26.09 -22.17 -3.19
CA ARG A 226 -27.24 -22.67 -2.44
C ARG A 226 -28.06 -23.70 -3.22
N LEU A 227 -28.22 -23.53 -4.53
CA LEU A 227 -29.09 -24.37 -5.36
C LEU A 227 -28.38 -25.62 -5.90
N LEU A 228 -27.13 -25.48 -6.37
CA LEU A 228 -26.37 -26.56 -7.03
C LEU A 228 -25.53 -27.37 -6.04
N PHE A 229 -25.10 -26.75 -4.94
CA PHE A 229 -24.09 -27.32 -4.06
C PHE A 229 -24.57 -27.54 -2.61
N TRP A 230 -25.88 -27.40 -2.35
CA TRP A 230 -26.53 -27.78 -1.08
C TRP A 230 -26.12 -29.19 -0.61
N LYS A 231 -25.93 -30.13 -1.56
CA LYS A 231 -25.66 -31.54 -1.27
C LYS A 231 -24.18 -31.88 -1.07
N LEU A 232 -23.27 -30.91 -1.26
CA LEU A 232 -21.87 -31.18 -0.98
C LEU A 232 -21.67 -31.28 0.54
N PRO A 233 -20.93 -32.29 1.02
CA PRO A 233 -20.60 -32.39 2.43
C PRO A 233 -19.82 -31.14 2.85
N GLU A 234 -20.15 -30.62 4.04
CA GLU A 234 -19.38 -29.51 4.60
C GLU A 234 -17.92 -29.94 4.76
N PRO A 235 -16.98 -29.10 4.29
CA PRO A 235 -15.56 -29.37 4.42
C PRO A 235 -15.17 -29.39 5.90
N ASP A 236 -14.26 -30.31 6.22
CA ASP A 236 -13.57 -30.31 7.50
C ASP A 236 -12.81 -28.99 7.66
N PHE A 237 -12.85 -28.38 8.85
CA PHE A 237 -12.19 -27.12 9.18
C PHE A 237 -10.72 -27.12 8.76
N PHE A 238 -10.03 -28.26 8.89
CA PHE A 238 -8.64 -28.41 8.46
C PHE A 238 -8.46 -28.38 6.94
N GLY A 239 -9.40 -28.95 6.19
CA GLY A 239 -9.42 -28.89 4.73
C GLY A 239 -9.64 -27.46 4.23
N ALA A 240 -10.61 -26.76 4.83
CA ALA A 240 -10.91 -25.35 4.58
C ALA A 240 -9.69 -24.47 4.81
N LYS A 241 -9.14 -24.56 6.03
CA LYS A 241 -7.98 -23.78 6.44
C LYS A 241 -6.77 -24.02 5.55
N THR A 242 -6.53 -25.25 5.09
CA THR A 242 -5.39 -25.59 4.22
C THR A 242 -5.55 -25.00 2.82
N VAL A 243 -6.75 -25.07 2.24
CA VAL A 243 -7.05 -24.48 0.93
C VAL A 243 -6.91 -22.97 0.99
N GLU A 244 -7.50 -22.33 1.99
CA GLU A 244 -7.42 -20.88 2.19
C GLU A 244 -5.98 -20.40 2.43
N LEU A 245 -5.18 -21.14 3.22
CA LEU A 245 -3.76 -20.84 3.42
C LEU A 245 -2.94 -20.97 2.14
N ALA A 246 -3.14 -22.05 1.37
CA ALA A 246 -2.44 -22.24 0.10
C ALA A 246 -2.75 -21.11 -0.89
N LEU A 247 -3.99 -20.62 -0.90
CA LEU A 247 -4.40 -19.50 -1.73
C LEU A 247 -3.87 -18.16 -1.21
N LEU A 248 -3.90 -17.93 0.10
CA LEU A 248 -3.28 -16.76 0.72
C LEU A 248 -1.79 -16.70 0.39
N VAL A 249 -1.09 -17.85 0.39
CA VAL A 249 0.30 -17.95 -0.05
C VAL A 249 0.47 -17.48 -1.49
N VAL A 250 -0.36 -17.96 -2.42
CA VAL A 250 -0.31 -17.54 -3.83
C VAL A 250 -0.57 -16.03 -3.96
N ILE A 251 -1.56 -15.50 -3.25
CA ILE A 251 -1.90 -14.07 -3.26
C ILE A 251 -0.75 -13.24 -2.68
N VAL A 252 -0.14 -13.68 -1.58
CA VAL A 252 0.99 -12.98 -0.94
C VAL A 252 2.22 -13.02 -1.86
N VAL A 253 2.51 -14.14 -2.53
CA VAL A 253 3.61 -14.23 -3.50
C VAL A 253 3.36 -13.29 -4.68
N ALA A 254 2.16 -13.30 -5.26
CA ALA A 254 1.79 -12.37 -6.33
C ALA A 254 1.85 -10.91 -5.87
N ALA A 255 1.42 -10.61 -4.64
CA ALA A 255 1.53 -9.29 -4.05
C ALA A 255 2.99 -8.88 -3.85
N LEU A 256 3.86 -9.76 -3.36
CA LEU A 256 5.29 -9.52 -3.20
C LEU A 256 6.00 -9.22 -4.53
N GLU A 257 5.64 -9.95 -5.59
CA GLU A 257 6.17 -9.72 -6.94
C GLU A 257 5.69 -8.39 -7.52
N HIS A 258 4.43 -8.03 -7.28
CA HIS A 258 3.86 -6.80 -7.81
C HIS A 258 4.31 -5.56 -7.04
N ASN A 259 4.11 -5.56 -5.72
CA ASN A 259 4.42 -4.49 -4.79
C ASN A 259 4.53 -5.08 -3.34
N PRO A 260 5.74 -5.19 -2.76
CA PRO A 260 5.95 -5.81 -1.45
C PRO A 260 5.23 -5.08 -0.30
N TYR A 261 4.85 -3.81 -0.48
CA TYR A 261 4.06 -3.08 0.51
C TYR A 261 2.60 -3.51 0.53
N TRP A 262 2.05 -4.04 -0.57
CA TRP A 262 0.71 -4.62 -0.57
C TRP A 262 0.64 -5.81 0.37
N ALA A 263 1.64 -6.69 0.28
CA ALA A 263 1.76 -7.87 1.13
C ALA A 263 1.76 -7.48 2.62
N VAL A 264 2.50 -6.42 2.98
CA VAL A 264 2.56 -5.95 4.37
C VAL A 264 1.28 -5.23 4.80
N VAL A 265 0.80 -4.25 4.03
CA VAL A 265 -0.34 -3.40 4.43
C VAL A 265 -1.66 -4.16 4.44
N PHE A 266 -1.92 -4.98 3.43
CA PHE A 266 -3.21 -5.65 3.27
C PHE A 266 -3.24 -7.06 3.85
N PHE A 267 -2.09 -7.75 3.92
CA PHE A 267 -2.07 -9.18 4.27
C PHE A 267 -1.33 -9.51 5.57
N ALA A 268 -0.50 -8.62 6.13
CA ALA A 268 0.20 -8.93 7.39
C ALA A 268 -0.77 -9.09 8.58
N LEU A 269 -1.78 -8.22 8.70
CA LEU A 269 -2.76 -8.33 9.78
C LEU A 269 -3.66 -9.57 9.61
N PRO A 270 -4.25 -9.85 8.43
CA PRO A 270 -4.97 -11.10 8.21
C PRO A 270 -4.10 -12.34 8.48
N ALA A 271 -2.86 -12.38 7.98
CA ALA A 271 -1.94 -13.50 8.24
C ALA A 271 -1.64 -13.66 9.74
N TRP A 272 -1.45 -12.55 10.47
CA TRP A 272 -1.25 -12.54 11.91
C TRP A 272 -2.46 -13.07 12.68
N ILE A 273 -3.67 -12.59 12.36
CA ILE A 273 -4.93 -13.07 12.95
C ILE A 273 -5.11 -14.55 12.65
N TRP A 274 -4.80 -14.99 11.44
CA TRP A 274 -4.97 -16.37 11.00
C TRP A 274 -4.06 -17.35 11.76
N GLY A 275 -2.83 -16.94 12.06
CA GLY A 275 -1.92 -17.69 12.93
C GLY A 275 -2.44 -17.83 14.37
N LEU A 276 -3.31 -16.92 14.82
CA LEU A 276 -3.98 -16.99 16.13
C LEU A 276 -5.24 -17.88 16.11
N VAL A 277 -5.82 -18.11 14.92
CA VAL A 277 -7.00 -18.95 14.72
C VAL A 277 -6.54 -20.37 14.38
N GLY A 278 -6.24 -21.16 15.42
CA GLY A 278 -5.88 -22.57 15.29
C GLY A 278 -5.87 -23.30 16.62
N GLU A 279 -6.12 -24.60 16.56
CA GLU A 279 -6.04 -25.50 17.72
C GLU A 279 -4.64 -25.47 18.34
N GLY A 280 -4.56 -24.95 19.55
CA GLY A 280 -3.96 -25.74 20.60
C GLY A 280 -5.11 -26.14 21.51
N GLU A 281 -5.46 -27.41 21.61
CA GLU A 281 -6.40 -27.85 22.65
C GLU A 281 -5.90 -27.37 24.04
N GLU A 282 -4.58 -27.38 24.22
CA GLU A 282 -3.90 -26.85 25.40
C GLU A 282 -3.46 -25.38 25.27
N VAL A 283 -3.58 -24.66 26.39
CA VAL A 283 -3.15 -23.26 26.55
C VAL A 283 -1.66 -23.06 26.21
N GLY A 284 -0.83 -24.07 26.47
CA GLY A 284 0.62 -24.04 26.17
C GLY A 284 0.95 -23.96 24.68
N ALA A 285 0.27 -24.75 23.85
CA ALA A 285 0.46 -24.72 22.39
C ALA A 285 -0.01 -23.39 21.78
N ARG A 286 -1.10 -22.81 22.30
CA ARG A 286 -1.54 -21.46 21.90
C ARG A 286 -0.53 -20.39 22.31
N ALA A 287 0.05 -20.49 23.50
CA ALA A 287 1.07 -19.56 23.97
C ALA A 287 2.37 -19.67 23.14
N ALA A 288 2.82 -20.89 22.85
CA ALA A 288 3.99 -21.14 22.00
C ALA A 288 3.80 -20.60 20.57
N ASN A 289 2.63 -20.83 19.96
CA ASN A 289 2.30 -20.26 18.64
C ASN A 289 2.26 -18.73 18.68
N ARG A 290 1.69 -18.13 19.73
CA ARG A 290 1.68 -16.66 19.92
C ARG A 290 3.10 -16.10 20.06
N ILE A 291 3.96 -16.76 20.84
CA ILE A 291 5.36 -16.36 21.01
C ILE A 291 6.16 -16.52 19.72
N ALA A 292 5.94 -17.60 18.97
CA ALA A 292 6.58 -17.84 17.67
C ALA A 292 6.15 -16.81 16.62
N ILE A 293 4.86 -16.44 16.59
CA ILE A 293 4.33 -15.38 15.70
C ILE A 293 4.89 -14.01 16.09
N LEU A 294 4.96 -13.69 17.39
CA LEU A 294 5.59 -12.46 17.87
C LEU A 294 7.09 -12.44 17.55
N GLY A 295 7.80 -13.56 17.71
CA GLY A 295 9.20 -13.71 17.34
C GLY A 295 9.44 -13.56 15.83
N ALA A 296 8.55 -14.09 15.00
CA ALA A 296 8.62 -13.95 13.54
C ALA A 296 8.30 -12.53 13.04
N GLY A 297 7.53 -11.74 13.81
CA GLY A 297 7.23 -10.34 13.49
C GLY A 297 8.24 -9.31 14.04
N ILE A 298 9.11 -9.71 14.98
CA ILE A 298 10.09 -8.84 15.64
C ILE A 298 11.51 -8.97 15.02
N ILE A 299 11.79 -10.04 14.26
CA ILE A 299 13.08 -10.34 13.62
C ILE A 299 13.03 -10.07 12.12
#